data_AF-A0A7R9A3Z4-F1
#
_entry.id   AF-A0A7R9A3Z4-F1
#
_cell.length_a   1.000
_cell.length_b   1.000
_cell.length_c   1.000
_cell.angle_alpha   90.00
_cell.angle_beta   90.00
_cell.angle_gamma   90.00
#
_symmetry.space_group_name_H-M   'P 1'
#
loop_
_entity.id
_entity.type
_entity.pdbx_description
1 polymer ?
#
loop_
_entity_poly.entity_id
_entity_poly.type
_entity_poly.pdbx_seq_one_letter_code
_entity_poly.pdbx_strand_id
1 'polypeptide(L)'
;MYPASTSMGTIKGALSFLEHLNTEELNQFYNDSRIEDLVKDIPQVKNLESEKEVLMASNKSLAEFNLKHELPLGMARERLISKSEKAQELLSRVERKKVELESLSEGQSLDTIHALMQAAASEADGKSEDLVEKFLDGSMDVETFLEKYPEVRKMAHLRKVRADKMGELLAQQEGNRRYSSSLPGAFANMNVLSSASPPYPLPGSVPYPLNPTMPMPAMPYVTHR
;
A
#
# COMPACT_ATOMS: atom_id res chain seq x y z
N MET A 1 -35.14 8.76 -22.99
CA MET A 1 -36.23 9.26 -23.85
C MET A 1 -37.37 8.27 -23.71
N TYR A 2 -38.33 8.55 -22.83
CA TYR A 2 -39.46 7.66 -22.53
C TYR A 2 -40.53 7.77 -23.63
N PRO A 3 -41.11 6.67 -24.13
CA PRO A 3 -42.22 6.75 -25.07
C PRO A 3 -43.51 7.00 -24.28
N ALA A 4 -43.75 8.24 -23.88
CA ALA A 4 -45.03 8.66 -23.31
C ALA A 4 -46.19 8.55 -24.33
N SER A 5 -45.87 8.38 -25.62
CA SER A 5 -46.82 8.23 -26.73
C SER A 5 -47.33 6.80 -26.96
N THR A 6 -46.77 5.78 -26.30
CA THR A 6 -47.24 4.37 -26.45
C THR A 6 -48.46 4.05 -25.57
N SER A 7 -48.74 4.84 -24.54
CA SER A 7 -49.79 4.56 -23.56
C SER A 7 -51.22 4.75 -24.10
N MET A 8 -51.51 5.86 -24.77
CA MET A 8 -52.89 6.23 -25.13
C MET A 8 -53.50 5.37 -26.25
N GLY A 9 -52.69 5.00 -27.26
CA GLY A 9 -53.11 4.09 -28.34
C GLY A 9 -53.33 2.65 -27.86
N THR A 10 -52.58 2.23 -26.83
CA THR A 10 -52.68 0.90 -26.23
C THR A 10 -53.92 0.76 -25.35
N ILE A 11 -54.29 1.82 -24.62
CA ILE A 11 -55.53 1.87 -23.82
C ILE A 11 -56.77 1.87 -24.73
N LYS A 12 -56.74 2.60 -25.85
CA LYS A 12 -57.84 2.61 -26.83
C LYS A 12 -58.03 1.24 -27.49
N GLY A 13 -56.94 0.55 -27.84
CA GLY A 13 -56.99 -0.82 -28.35
C GLY A 13 -57.45 -1.85 -27.29
N ALA A 14 -57.03 -1.67 -26.03
CA ALA A 14 -57.44 -2.49 -24.90
C ALA A 14 -58.94 -2.41 -24.59
N LEU A 15 -59.55 -1.24 -24.81
CA LEU A 15 -60.96 -0.96 -24.53
C LEU A 15 -61.87 -1.06 -25.79
N SER A 16 -61.32 -1.49 -26.93
CA SER A 16 -62.07 -1.62 -28.19
C SER A 16 -63.27 -2.57 -28.08
N PHE A 17 -63.27 -3.52 -27.14
CA PHE A 17 -64.41 -4.40 -26.89
C PHE A 17 -65.64 -3.64 -26.34
N LEU A 18 -65.46 -2.49 -25.69
CA LEU A 18 -66.55 -1.64 -25.21
C LEU A 18 -67.30 -0.96 -26.36
N GLU A 19 -66.67 -0.85 -27.53
CA GLU A 19 -67.25 -0.24 -28.74
C GLU A 19 -68.32 -1.14 -29.39
N HIS A 20 -68.40 -2.41 -28.99
CA HIS A 20 -69.34 -3.39 -29.53
C HIS A 20 -70.53 -3.70 -28.60
N LEU A 21 -70.64 -3.03 -27.45
CA LEU A 21 -71.71 -3.24 -26.46
C LEU A 21 -72.88 -2.25 -26.67
N ASN A 22 -74.11 -2.67 -26.35
CA ASN A 22 -75.29 -1.83 -26.53
C ASN A 22 -75.53 -0.88 -25.32
N THR A 23 -76.33 0.17 -25.50
CA THR A 23 -76.53 1.23 -24.47
C THR A 23 -77.06 0.72 -23.13
N GLU A 24 -77.87 -0.33 -23.14
CA GLU A 24 -78.43 -0.97 -21.94
C GLU A 24 -77.35 -1.78 -21.18
N GLU A 25 -76.45 -2.45 -21.92
CA GLU A 25 -75.32 -3.21 -21.38
C GLU A 25 -74.25 -2.26 -20.81
N LEU A 26 -73.92 -1.16 -21.51
CA LEU A 26 -73.02 -0.11 -21.00
C LEU A 26 -73.53 0.50 -19.69
N ASN A 27 -74.85 0.77 -19.59
CA ASN A 27 -75.46 1.30 -18.37
C ASN A 27 -75.42 0.30 -17.21
N GLN A 28 -75.51 -0.99 -17.52
CA GLN A 28 -75.35 -2.05 -16.52
C GLN A 28 -73.91 -2.11 -16.00
N PHE A 29 -72.90 -1.94 -16.86
CA PHE A 29 -71.50 -1.88 -16.44
C PHE A 29 -71.16 -0.64 -15.63
N TYR A 30 -71.72 0.53 -15.98
CA TYR A 30 -71.46 1.79 -15.28
C TYR A 30 -71.89 1.77 -13.80
N ASN A 31 -72.92 1.00 -13.46
CA ASN A 31 -73.48 0.94 -12.11
C ASN A 31 -72.91 -0.19 -11.24
N ASP A 32 -72.02 -1.03 -11.79
CA ASP A 32 -71.53 -2.24 -11.14
C ASP A 32 -70.00 -2.20 -11.00
N SER A 33 -69.46 -2.75 -9.91
CA SER A 33 -68.00 -2.84 -9.67
C SER A 33 -67.25 -3.73 -10.69
N ARG A 34 -67.97 -4.29 -11.66
CA ARG A 34 -67.49 -5.20 -12.71
C ARG A 34 -66.50 -4.54 -13.68
N ILE A 35 -66.53 -3.22 -13.83
CA ILE A 35 -65.54 -2.50 -14.67
C ILE A 35 -64.12 -2.69 -14.14
N GLU A 36 -63.92 -2.72 -12.81
CA GLU A 36 -62.59 -2.96 -12.23
C GLU A 36 -62.07 -4.37 -12.52
N ASP A 37 -62.94 -5.37 -12.45
CA ASP A 37 -62.57 -6.76 -12.75
C ASP A 37 -62.29 -6.95 -14.24
N LEU A 38 -63.06 -6.28 -15.10
CA LEU A 38 -62.83 -6.27 -16.54
C LEU A 38 -61.50 -5.60 -16.90
N VAL A 39 -61.13 -4.52 -16.21
CA VAL A 39 -59.84 -3.83 -16.38
C VAL A 39 -58.68 -4.73 -15.93
N LYS A 40 -58.83 -5.51 -14.84
CA LYS A 40 -57.85 -6.53 -14.45
C LYS A 40 -57.75 -7.64 -15.49
N ASP A 41 -58.82 -7.90 -16.25
CA ASP A 41 -58.85 -8.94 -17.28
C ASP A 41 -58.21 -8.53 -18.61
N ILE A 42 -58.00 -7.23 -18.84
CA ILE A 42 -57.33 -6.69 -20.02
C ILE A 42 -55.91 -7.29 -20.14
N PRO A 43 -55.52 -7.85 -21.31
CA PRO A 43 -54.24 -8.54 -21.47
C PRO A 43 -53.04 -7.60 -21.26
N GLN A 44 -53.17 -6.32 -21.59
CA GLN A 44 -52.16 -5.31 -21.32
C GLN A 44 -51.96 -5.06 -19.81
N VAL A 45 -53.03 -5.08 -19.02
CA VAL A 45 -52.97 -4.90 -17.55
C VAL A 45 -52.37 -6.14 -16.89
N LYS A 46 -52.78 -7.34 -17.32
CA LYS A 46 -52.19 -8.62 -16.87
C LYS A 46 -50.70 -8.70 -17.18
N ASN A 47 -50.29 -8.29 -18.38
CA ASN A 47 -48.87 -8.27 -18.76
C ASN A 47 -48.08 -7.30 -17.88
N LEU A 48 -48.59 -6.09 -17.62
CA LEU A 48 -47.96 -5.14 -16.71
C LEU A 48 -47.88 -5.65 -15.28
N GLU A 49 -48.92 -6.34 -14.79
CA GLU A 49 -48.91 -6.94 -13.46
C GLU A 49 -47.89 -8.08 -13.36
N SER A 50 -47.78 -8.92 -14.40
CA SER A 50 -46.75 -9.95 -14.49
C SER A 50 -45.33 -9.37 -14.56
N GLU A 51 -45.13 -8.29 -15.32
CA GLU A 51 -43.84 -7.59 -15.41
C GLU A 51 -43.46 -6.98 -14.06
N LYS A 52 -44.43 -6.36 -13.37
CA LYS A 52 -44.25 -5.88 -12.00
C LYS A 52 -43.83 -6.99 -11.05
N GLU A 53 -44.50 -8.16 -11.08
CA GLU A 53 -44.13 -9.30 -10.24
C GLU A 53 -42.72 -9.81 -10.53
N VAL A 54 -42.35 -9.93 -11.80
CA VAL A 54 -41.00 -10.32 -12.22
C VAL A 54 -39.96 -9.31 -11.74
N LEU A 55 -40.22 -8.01 -11.89
CA LEU A 55 -39.33 -6.95 -11.42
C LEU A 55 -39.22 -6.93 -9.89
N MET A 56 -40.32 -7.13 -9.17
CA MET A 56 -40.31 -7.23 -7.72
C MET A 56 -39.52 -8.44 -7.24
N ALA A 57 -39.71 -9.60 -7.86
CA ALA A 57 -38.96 -10.81 -7.55
C ALA A 57 -37.47 -10.64 -7.84
N SER A 58 -37.13 -10.02 -8.98
CA SER A 58 -35.76 -9.72 -9.38
C SER A 58 -35.08 -8.74 -8.41
N ASN A 59 -35.76 -7.64 -8.05
CA ASN A 59 -35.25 -6.66 -7.10
C ASN A 59 -35.04 -7.30 -5.72
N LYS A 60 -36.00 -8.11 -5.25
CA LYS A 60 -35.89 -8.84 -3.99
C LYS A 60 -34.70 -9.79 -4.00
N SER A 61 -34.55 -10.60 -5.06
CA SER A 61 -33.39 -11.49 -5.25
C SER A 61 -32.07 -10.72 -5.21
N LEU A 62 -32.00 -9.58 -5.90
CA LEU A 62 -30.79 -8.76 -5.93
C LEU A 62 -30.48 -8.13 -4.57
N ALA A 63 -31.50 -7.65 -3.85
CA ALA A 63 -31.34 -7.13 -2.50
C ALA A 63 -30.85 -8.20 -1.54
N GLU A 64 -31.44 -9.40 -1.58
CA GLU A 64 -30.98 -10.55 -0.78
C GLU A 64 -29.54 -10.96 -1.13
N PHE A 65 -29.18 -10.94 -2.42
CA PHE A 65 -27.81 -11.20 -2.86
C PHE A 65 -26.82 -10.16 -2.33
N ASN A 66 -27.17 -8.87 -2.43
CA ASN A 66 -26.34 -7.78 -1.91
C ASN A 66 -26.17 -7.88 -0.38
N LEU A 67 -27.23 -8.18 0.35
CA LEU A 67 -27.19 -8.39 1.80
C LEU A 67 -26.30 -9.58 2.20
N LYS A 68 -26.30 -10.68 1.42
CA LYS A 68 -25.40 -11.81 1.65
C LYS A 68 -23.92 -11.44 1.55
N HIS A 69 -23.58 -10.41 0.78
CA HIS A 69 -22.20 -9.95 0.62
C HIS A 69 -21.76 -8.91 1.65
N GLU A 70 -22.68 -8.30 2.39
CA GLU A 70 -22.37 -7.28 3.39
C GLU A 70 -21.44 -7.81 4.50
N LEU A 71 -21.82 -8.92 5.12
CA LEU A 71 -21.02 -9.58 6.15
C LEU A 71 -19.60 -9.98 5.68
N PRO A 72 -19.41 -10.75 4.60
CA PRO A 72 -18.07 -11.16 4.17
C PRO A 72 -17.21 -9.96 3.73
N LEU A 73 -17.80 -8.92 3.11
CA LEU A 73 -17.08 -7.68 2.80
C LEU A 73 -16.66 -6.94 4.08
N GLY A 74 -17.54 -6.85 5.07
CA GLY A 74 -17.23 -6.28 6.38
C GLY A 74 -16.07 -7.01 7.06
N MET A 75 -16.13 -8.33 7.13
CA MET A 75 -15.04 -9.16 7.68
C MET A 75 -13.73 -9.01 6.90
N ALA A 76 -13.79 -8.98 5.57
CA ALA A 76 -12.60 -8.79 4.73
C ALA A 76 -11.98 -7.41 4.96
N ARG A 77 -12.80 -6.36 5.07
CA ARG A 77 -12.37 -4.99 5.38
C ARG A 77 -11.71 -4.92 6.75
N GLU A 78 -12.31 -5.51 7.79
CA GLU A 78 -11.75 -5.54 9.13
C GLU A 78 -10.41 -6.29 9.18
N ARG A 79 -10.31 -7.44 8.49
CA ARG A 79 -9.04 -8.18 8.34
C ARG A 79 -7.98 -7.34 7.62
N LEU A 80 -8.37 -6.59 6.60
CA LEU A 80 -7.45 -5.70 5.88
C LEU A 80 -6.94 -4.59 6.80
N ILE A 81 -7.84 -3.94 7.55
CA ILE A 81 -7.49 -2.89 8.51
C ILE A 81 -6.52 -3.45 9.55
N SER A 82 -6.86 -4.57 10.20
CA SER A 82 -6.00 -5.20 11.21
C SER A 82 -4.62 -5.58 10.65
N LYS A 83 -4.55 -6.09 9.42
CA LYS A 83 -3.27 -6.40 8.76
C LYS A 83 -2.47 -5.14 8.44
N SER A 84 -3.14 -4.07 7.98
CA SER A 84 -2.50 -2.80 7.67
C SER A 84 -1.93 -2.12 8.92
N GLU A 85 -2.66 -2.14 10.03
CA GLU A 85 -2.20 -1.63 11.33
C GLU A 85 -0.98 -2.41 11.83
N LYS A 86 -1.03 -3.75 11.77
CA LYS A 86 0.13 -4.59 12.11
C LYS A 86 1.33 -4.30 11.22
N ALA A 87 1.12 -4.09 9.93
CA ALA A 87 2.19 -3.73 9.01
C ALA A 87 2.81 -2.38 9.38
N GLN A 88 1.99 -1.39 9.72
CA GLN A 88 2.45 -0.07 10.15
C GLN A 88 3.20 -0.12 11.49
N GLU A 89 2.76 -0.95 12.43
CA GLU A 89 3.46 -1.21 13.69
C GLU A 89 4.83 -1.84 13.43
N LEU A 90 4.88 -2.87 12.57
CA LEU A 90 6.12 -3.54 12.19
C LEU A 90 7.09 -2.59 11.49
N LEU A 91 6.60 -1.76 10.56
CA LEU A 91 7.41 -0.72 9.90
C LEU A 91 7.99 0.26 10.92
N SER A 92 7.16 0.76 11.84
CA SER A 92 7.60 1.65 12.93
C SER A 92 8.65 0.98 13.84
N ARG A 93 8.54 -0.34 14.05
CA ARG A 93 9.52 -1.11 14.82
C ARG A 93 10.83 -1.30 14.05
N VAL A 94 10.76 -1.54 12.74
CA VAL A 94 11.93 -1.65 11.88
C VAL A 94 12.66 -0.31 11.82
N GLU A 95 11.94 0.80 11.62
CA GLU A 95 12.55 2.13 11.56
C GLU A 95 13.25 2.49 12.88
N ARG A 96 12.62 2.20 14.02
CA ARG A 96 13.27 2.37 15.33
C ARG A 96 14.55 1.56 15.46
N LYS A 97 14.54 0.28 15.05
CA LYS A 97 15.74 -0.58 15.09
C LYS A 97 16.81 -0.11 14.11
N LYS A 98 16.42 0.44 12.97
CA LYS A 98 17.33 1.01 11.99
C LYS A 98 18.03 2.24 12.56
N VAL A 99 17.28 3.16 13.16
CA VAL A 99 17.85 4.34 13.84
C VAL A 99 18.76 3.92 14.99
N GLU A 100 18.37 2.92 15.79
CA GLU A 100 19.22 2.36 16.84
C GLU A 100 20.52 1.80 16.25
N LEU A 101 20.46 0.96 15.20
CA LEU A 101 21.64 0.44 14.52
C LEU A 101 22.51 1.54 13.91
N GLU A 102 21.91 2.55 13.29
CA GLU A 102 22.63 3.71 12.74
C GLU A 102 23.34 4.47 13.87
N SER A 103 22.69 4.73 15.00
CA SER A 103 23.33 5.38 16.15
C SER A 103 24.47 4.56 16.77
N LEU A 104 24.36 3.23 16.79
CA LEU A 104 25.46 2.36 17.23
C LEU A 104 26.60 2.32 16.20
N SER A 105 26.27 2.45 14.92
CA SER A 105 27.22 2.46 13.81
C SER A 105 27.87 3.84 13.59
N GLU A 106 27.26 4.92 14.04
CA GLU A 106 27.79 6.29 14.06
C GLU A 106 29.01 6.34 14.99
N GLY A 107 30.18 6.04 14.43
CA GLY A 107 31.46 5.90 15.15
C GLY A 107 32.13 4.54 15.01
N GLN A 108 31.44 3.56 14.42
CA GLN A 108 31.95 2.20 14.19
C GLN A 108 32.11 1.84 12.71
N SER A 109 32.02 2.81 11.77
CA SER A 109 32.38 2.48 10.39
C SER A 109 33.83 2.00 10.36
N LEU A 110 34.07 0.90 9.65
CA LEU A 110 35.39 0.27 9.60
C LEU A 110 36.48 1.24 9.13
N ASP A 111 36.12 2.17 8.23
CA ASP A 111 37.01 3.24 7.77
C ASP A 111 37.35 4.24 8.88
N THR A 112 36.37 4.62 9.73
CA THR A 112 36.62 5.48 10.90
C THR A 112 37.51 4.78 11.90
N ILE A 113 37.24 3.50 12.19
CA ILE A 113 38.06 2.69 13.10
C ILE A 113 39.50 2.58 12.57
N HIS A 114 39.66 2.33 11.27
CA HIS A 114 40.97 2.24 10.63
C HIS A 114 41.73 3.58 10.71
N ALA A 115 41.07 4.70 10.44
CA ALA A 115 41.67 6.04 10.59
C ALA A 115 42.11 6.32 12.05
N LEU A 116 41.28 5.94 13.04
CA LEU A 116 41.63 6.06 14.45
C LEU A 116 42.83 5.17 14.83
N MET A 117 42.90 3.96 14.27
CA MET A 117 44.06 3.07 14.46
C MET A 117 45.33 3.64 13.87
N GLN A 118 45.27 4.25 12.68
CA GLN A 118 46.40 4.95 12.07
C GLN A 118 46.86 6.14 12.92
N ALA A 119 45.93 6.94 13.42
CA ALA A 119 46.24 8.04 14.34
C ALA A 119 46.93 7.54 15.61
N ALA A 120 46.41 6.48 16.25
CA ALA A 120 47.00 5.88 17.45
C ALA A 120 48.36 5.20 17.19
N ALA A 121 48.60 4.70 15.97
CA ALA A 121 49.90 4.19 15.56
C ALA A 121 50.92 5.34 15.37
N SER A 122 50.52 6.42 14.70
CA SER A 122 51.32 7.63 14.52
C SER A 122 51.68 8.29 15.85
N GLU A 123 50.72 8.39 16.78
CA GLU A 123 50.96 8.91 18.12
C GLU A 123 51.95 8.05 18.92
N ALA A 124 51.86 6.71 18.80
CA ALA A 124 52.80 5.81 19.46
C ALA A 124 54.21 5.89 18.87
N ASP A 125 54.31 6.08 17.55
CA ASP A 125 55.58 6.29 16.85
C ASP A 125 56.22 7.59 17.32
N GLY A 126 55.46 8.69 17.33
CA GLY A 126 55.90 9.99 17.86
C GLY A 126 56.41 9.89 19.30
N LYS A 127 55.69 9.21 20.20
CA LYS A 127 56.16 8.96 21.58
C LYS A 127 57.49 8.19 21.65
N SER A 128 57.75 7.30 20.69
CA SER A 128 59.03 6.59 20.61
C SER A 128 60.16 7.49 20.09
N GLU A 129 59.87 8.38 19.13
CA GLU A 129 60.81 9.37 18.61
C GLU A 129 61.13 10.44 19.67
N ASP A 130 60.15 10.88 20.46
CA ASP A 130 60.36 11.81 21.59
C ASP A 130 61.36 11.25 22.62
N LEU A 131 61.36 9.93 22.85
CA LEU A 131 62.34 9.28 23.72
C LEU A 131 63.73 9.27 23.08
N VAL A 132 63.83 9.12 21.76
CA VAL A 132 65.11 9.19 21.05
C VAL A 132 65.65 10.61 21.11
N GLU A 133 64.82 11.62 20.87
CA GLU A 133 65.22 13.03 20.92
C GLU A 133 65.75 13.41 22.31
N LYS A 134 65.03 13.03 23.37
CA LYS A 134 65.46 13.23 24.77
C LYS A 134 66.74 12.49 25.15
N PHE A 135 67.04 11.40 24.46
CA PHE A 135 68.31 10.71 24.68
C PHE A 135 69.45 11.45 23.97
N LEU A 136 69.22 11.91 22.74
CA LEU A 136 70.22 12.60 21.93
C LEU A 136 70.56 14.00 22.43
N ASP A 137 69.60 14.70 23.04
CA ASP A 137 69.81 16.02 23.65
C ASP A 137 70.45 15.94 25.06
N GLY A 138 70.63 14.73 25.59
CA GLY A 138 71.22 14.47 26.91
C GLY A 138 70.28 14.70 28.09
N SER A 139 68.98 14.91 27.86
CA SER A 139 67.96 15.05 28.91
C SER A 139 67.53 13.72 29.55
N MET A 140 67.99 12.60 29.00
CA MET A 140 67.75 11.24 29.50
C MET A 140 69.04 10.41 29.53
N ASP A 141 69.23 9.65 30.61
CA ASP A 141 70.36 8.74 30.78
C ASP A 141 70.16 7.41 30.04
N VAL A 142 71.28 6.71 29.82
CA VAL A 142 71.33 5.46 29.04
C VAL A 142 70.49 4.35 29.69
N GLU A 143 70.50 4.24 31.02
CA GLU A 143 69.79 3.16 31.73
C GLU A 143 68.28 3.35 31.63
N THR A 144 67.78 4.57 31.84
CA THR A 144 66.36 4.92 31.63
C THR A 144 65.92 4.74 30.17
N PHE A 145 66.76 5.08 29.19
CA PHE A 145 66.44 4.88 27.78
C PHE A 145 66.30 3.39 27.44
N LEU A 146 67.25 2.56 27.88
CA LEU A 146 67.24 1.11 27.65
C LEU A 146 66.05 0.40 28.31
N GLU A 147 65.54 0.93 29.42
CA GLU A 147 64.33 0.41 30.07
C GLU A 147 63.05 0.79 29.30
N LYS A 148 62.91 2.05 28.87
CA LYS A 148 61.63 2.58 28.35
C LYS A 148 61.47 2.45 26.83
N TYR A 149 62.52 2.72 26.07
CA TYR A 149 62.43 2.79 24.60
C TYR A 149 61.98 1.46 23.96
N PRO A 150 62.52 0.27 24.34
CA PRO A 150 62.13 -0.97 23.70
C PRO A 150 60.63 -1.27 23.81
N GLU A 151 60.03 -1.05 24.98
CA GLU A 151 58.60 -1.29 25.19
C GLU A 151 57.72 -0.30 24.40
N VAL A 152 58.09 0.99 24.39
CA VAL A 152 57.37 2.01 23.61
C VAL A 152 57.48 1.76 22.11
N ARG A 153 58.68 1.44 21.61
CA ARG A 153 58.91 1.16 20.19
C ARG A 153 58.21 -0.13 19.73
N LYS A 154 58.22 -1.18 20.57
CA LYS A 154 57.46 -2.41 20.33
C LYS A 154 55.95 -2.13 20.23
N MET A 155 55.41 -1.28 21.10
CA MET A 155 54.00 -0.88 21.03
C MET A 155 53.69 -0.12 19.73
N ALA A 156 54.56 0.79 19.31
CA ALA A 156 54.42 1.52 18.05
C ALA A 156 54.37 0.57 16.83
N HIS A 157 55.32 -0.37 16.75
CA HIS A 157 55.34 -1.38 15.70
C HIS A 157 54.11 -2.29 15.71
N LEU A 158 53.65 -2.75 16.88
CA LEU A 158 52.44 -3.56 16.99
C LEU A 158 51.20 -2.80 16.50
N ARG A 159 51.06 -1.51 16.83
CA ARG A 159 49.94 -0.69 16.37
C ARG A 159 49.99 -0.45 14.87
N LYS A 160 51.18 -0.18 14.32
CA LYS A 160 51.39 -0.03 12.88
C LYS A 160 50.98 -1.30 12.12
N VAL A 161 51.49 -2.46 12.53
CA VAL A 161 51.14 -3.75 11.90
C VAL A 161 49.63 -4.03 11.98
N ARG A 162 48.98 -3.71 13.10
CA ARG A 162 47.53 -3.89 13.24
C ARG A 162 46.73 -2.93 12.34
N ALA A 163 47.16 -1.68 12.21
CA ALA A 163 46.54 -0.70 11.32
C ALA A 163 46.70 -1.12 9.85
N ASP A 164 47.93 -1.44 9.43
CA ASP A 164 48.23 -1.93 8.08
C ASP A 164 47.41 -3.18 7.74
N LYS A 165 47.32 -4.12 8.69
CA LYS A 165 46.53 -5.35 8.48
C LYS A 165 45.04 -5.07 8.34
N MET A 166 44.49 -4.12 9.09
CA MET A 166 43.10 -3.70 8.92
C MET A 166 42.89 -3.08 7.53
N GLY A 167 43.80 -2.22 7.07
CA GLY A 167 43.76 -1.65 5.71
C GLY A 167 43.76 -2.71 4.61
N GLU A 168 44.60 -3.75 4.74
CA GLU A 168 44.60 -4.90 3.81
C GLU A 168 43.25 -5.63 3.78
N LEU A 169 42.65 -5.89 4.94
CA LEU A 169 41.36 -6.58 5.04
C LEU A 169 40.22 -5.77 4.42
N LEU A 170 40.23 -4.44 4.59
CA LEU A 170 39.25 -3.55 3.97
C LEU A 170 39.40 -3.55 2.45
N ALA A 171 40.62 -3.45 1.93
CA ALA A 171 40.88 -3.52 0.50
C ALA A 171 40.46 -4.88 -0.12
N GLN A 172 40.72 -5.98 0.59
CA GLN A 172 40.26 -7.32 0.18
C GLN A 172 38.74 -7.43 0.17
N GLN A 173 38.05 -6.88 1.17
CA GLN A 173 36.59 -6.88 1.23
C GLN A 173 35.98 -6.11 0.06
N GLU A 174 36.53 -4.95 -0.30
CA GLU A 174 36.09 -4.20 -1.48
C GLU A 174 36.36 -4.94 -2.79
N GLY A 175 37.52 -5.58 -2.92
CA GLY A 175 37.83 -6.45 -4.04
C GLY A 175 36.81 -7.59 -4.18
N ASN A 176 36.50 -8.28 -3.08
CA ASN A 176 35.58 -9.42 -3.08
C ASN A 176 34.12 -9.02 -3.38
N ARG A 177 33.69 -7.82 -2.95
CA ARG A 177 32.37 -7.26 -3.31
C ARG A 177 32.23 -7.02 -4.80
N ARG A 178 33.29 -6.58 -5.49
CA ARG A 178 33.30 -6.36 -6.94
C ARG A 178 33.18 -7.66 -7.74
N TYR A 179 33.75 -8.77 -7.24
CA TYR A 179 33.62 -10.10 -7.87
C TYR A 179 32.25 -10.77 -7.62
N SER A 180 31.53 -10.39 -6.55
CA SER A 180 30.17 -10.87 -6.28
C SER A 180 29.12 -10.16 -7.15
N SER A 181 29.34 -8.87 -7.49
CA SER A 181 28.44 -8.10 -8.36
C SER A 181 28.46 -8.49 -9.84
N SER A 182 29.35 -9.40 -10.26
CA SER A 182 29.46 -9.88 -11.65
C SER A 182 28.71 -11.18 -11.95
N LEU A 183 27.91 -11.73 -11.02
CA LEU A 183 26.99 -12.82 -11.36
C LEU A 183 25.65 -12.25 -11.90
N PRO A 184 25.25 -12.57 -13.14
CA PRO A 184 23.92 -12.26 -13.62
C PRO A 184 22.94 -13.28 -13.04
N GLY A 185 22.38 -13.00 -11.86
CA GLY A 185 21.38 -13.89 -11.29
C GLY A 185 21.09 -13.71 -9.82
N ALA A 186 20.02 -12.97 -9.56
CA ALA A 186 19.08 -13.16 -8.47
C ALA A 186 19.44 -12.60 -7.06
N PHE A 187 18.55 -11.69 -6.64
CA PHE A 187 18.25 -11.28 -5.26
C PHE A 187 19.20 -10.27 -4.57
N ALA A 188 19.42 -9.11 -5.19
CA ALA A 188 19.89 -7.92 -4.48
C ALA A 188 19.21 -6.66 -4.99
N ASN A 189 17.92 -6.49 -4.65
CA ASN A 189 17.28 -5.18 -4.43
C ASN A 189 15.84 -5.38 -3.96
N MET A 190 15.64 -5.58 -2.66
CA MET A 190 14.42 -5.07 -2.03
C MET A 190 14.73 -3.68 -1.51
N ASN A 191 14.85 -2.74 -2.46
CA ASN A 191 14.82 -1.32 -2.13
C ASN A 191 13.33 -0.95 -1.95
N VAL A 192 12.79 -1.28 -0.78
CA VAL A 192 11.43 -0.91 -0.37
C VAL A 192 11.52 0.42 0.34
N LEU A 193 11.59 1.51 -0.44
CA LEU A 193 10.95 2.80 -0.17
C LEU A 193 11.39 3.79 -1.26
N SER A 194 10.67 3.78 -2.36
CA SER A 194 10.54 4.98 -3.19
C SER A 194 9.11 4.99 -3.67
N SER A 195 8.32 5.81 -2.95
CA SER A 195 7.05 6.42 -3.34
C SER A 195 6.42 5.88 -4.63
N ALA A 196 5.96 4.64 -4.61
CA ALA A 196 5.03 4.13 -5.60
C ALA A 196 3.65 4.44 -5.04
N SER A 197 3.15 5.63 -5.38
CA SER A 197 1.73 5.96 -5.28
C SER A 197 0.93 4.75 -5.79
N PRO A 198 -0.09 4.28 -5.05
CA PRO A 198 -0.94 3.20 -5.58
C PRO A 198 -1.49 3.68 -6.93
N PRO A 199 -1.55 2.82 -7.96
CA PRO A 199 -2.16 3.23 -9.21
C PRO A 199 -3.62 3.52 -8.91
N TYR A 200 -3.97 4.81 -8.86
CA TYR A 200 -5.34 5.23 -8.91
C TYR A 200 -5.94 4.61 -10.18
N PRO A 201 -7.09 3.93 -10.10
CA PRO A 201 -7.76 3.49 -11.30
C PRO A 201 -8.12 4.75 -12.09
N LEU A 202 -7.57 4.88 -13.31
CA LEU A 202 -8.11 5.83 -14.27
C LEU A 202 -9.60 5.51 -14.45
N PRO A 203 -10.47 6.53 -14.46
CA PRO A 203 -11.90 6.32 -14.62
C PRO A 203 -12.15 5.90 -16.07
N GLY A 204 -12.55 4.64 -16.32
CA GLY A 204 -13.14 4.31 -17.62
C GLY A 204 -12.93 2.92 -18.22
N SER A 205 -12.80 1.82 -17.47
CA SER A 205 -12.85 0.49 -18.12
C SER A 205 -13.28 -0.68 -17.22
N VAL A 206 -14.42 -0.52 -16.55
CA VAL A 206 -15.20 -1.69 -16.09
C VAL A 206 -16.33 -1.94 -17.10
N PRO A 207 -16.47 -3.16 -17.64
CA PRO A 207 -17.56 -3.48 -18.57
C PRO A 207 -18.84 -3.59 -17.75
N TYR A 208 -19.51 -2.46 -17.55
CA TYR A 208 -20.88 -2.43 -17.06
C TYR A 208 -21.81 -2.90 -18.19
N PRO A 209 -22.88 -3.68 -17.87
CA PRO A 209 -23.93 -3.96 -18.84
C PRO A 209 -24.57 -2.63 -19.27
N LEU A 210 -24.47 -2.34 -20.56
CA LEU A 210 -25.07 -1.20 -21.22
C LEU A 210 -26.60 -1.30 -21.15
N ASN A 211 -27.24 -0.51 -20.27
CA ASN A 211 -28.64 -0.11 -20.42
C ASN A 211 -28.91 1.25 -19.72
N PRO A 212 -29.92 2.03 -20.15
CA PRO A 212 -29.83 3.49 -20.11
C PRO A 212 -30.33 4.13 -18.79
N THR A 213 -29.47 5.00 -18.25
CA THR A 213 -29.78 6.25 -17.53
C THR A 213 -30.66 6.18 -16.27
N MET A 214 -30.01 6.13 -15.09
CA MET A 214 -30.58 6.64 -13.84
C MET A 214 -29.74 7.85 -13.37
N PRO A 215 -30.36 8.97 -12.93
CA PRO A 215 -29.64 10.14 -12.43
C PRO A 215 -29.11 9.85 -11.02
N MET A 216 -27.80 10.03 -10.81
CA MET A 216 -27.16 9.93 -9.50
C MET A 216 -27.59 11.13 -8.63
N PRO A 217 -28.08 10.92 -7.40
CA PRO A 217 -28.35 12.02 -6.47
C PRO A 217 -27.02 12.65 -6.00
N ALA A 218 -26.96 13.99 -6.02
CA ALA A 218 -25.81 14.76 -5.60
C ALA A 218 -25.54 14.59 -4.08
N MET A 219 -24.31 14.21 -3.73
CA MET A 219 -23.83 14.20 -2.35
C MET A 219 -23.71 15.65 -1.84
N PRO A 220 -24.28 16.02 -0.68
CA PRO A 220 -24.04 17.34 -0.10
C PRO A 220 -22.61 17.42 0.47
N TYR A 221 -21.85 18.41 0.01
CA TYR A 221 -20.57 18.77 0.59
C TYR A 221 -20.77 19.32 2.01
N VAL A 222 -20.12 18.69 3.00
CA VAL A 222 -20.02 19.21 4.36
C VAL A 222 -18.90 20.25 4.40
N THR A 223 -19.26 21.52 4.60
CA THR A 223 -18.30 22.58 4.89
C THR A 223 -17.89 22.50 6.36
N HIS A 224 -16.60 22.27 6.61
CA HIS A 224 -16.04 22.45 7.96
C HIS A 224 -15.95 23.95 8.26
N ARG A 225 -16.42 24.32 9.46
CA ARG A 225 -16.29 25.66 10.05
C ARG A 225 -14.98 25.77 10.81
#